data_AF-A0A1V5APG4-F1
#
_entry.id   AF-A0A1V5APG4-F1
#
_cell.length_a   1.000
_cell.length_b   1.000
_cell.length_c   1.000
_cell.angle_alpha   90.00
_cell.angle_beta   90.00
_cell.angle_gamma   90.00
#
_symmetry.space_group_name_H-M   'P 1'
#
loop_
_entity.id
_entity.type
_entity.pdbx_description
1 polymer ?
#
loop_
_entity_poly.entity_id
_entity_poly.type
_entity_poly.pdbx_seq_one_letter_code
_entity_poly.pdbx_strand_id
1 'polypeptide(L)'
;MRKYPGIPELLEAYMQEQGYAERWVTVQELRDRFGLTRYQCNTVSGFLRRLKSGPFGQFPFIVAKIIREGGENPSDPKKCRYLLKQRASPVAGRRHTRHMEPLHGT
;
A
#
# COMPACT_ATOMS: atom_id res chain seq x y z
N MET A 1 -17.01 2.69 14.91
CA MET A 1 -16.87 3.73 13.85
C MET A 1 -15.85 3.29 12.81
N ARG A 2 -16.29 2.85 11.62
CA ARG A 2 -15.37 2.61 10.49
C ARG A 2 -15.01 3.97 9.87
N LYS A 3 -13.86 4.55 10.25
CA LYS A 3 -13.39 5.86 9.71
C LYS A 3 -13.22 5.85 8.18
N TYR A 4 -13.15 4.68 7.56
CA TYR A 4 -12.99 4.48 6.13
C TYR A 4 -13.84 3.28 5.68
N PRO A 5 -15.17 3.42 5.50
CA PRO A 5 -16.02 2.30 5.11
C PRO A 5 -15.69 1.86 3.67
N GLY A 6 -15.38 0.58 3.45
CA GLY A 6 -15.13 -0.01 2.12
C GLY A 6 -13.80 0.36 1.45
N ILE A 7 -13.11 1.43 1.88
CA ILE A 7 -11.82 1.84 1.30
C ILE A 7 -10.70 0.80 1.49
N PRO A 8 -10.48 0.21 2.68
CA PRO A 8 -9.45 -0.81 2.82
C PRO A 8 -9.74 -2.04 1.95
N GLU A 9 -11.00 -2.49 1.91
CA GLU A 9 -11.44 -3.64 1.10
C GLU A 9 -11.19 -3.39 -0.39
N LEU A 10 -11.50 -2.19 -0.90
CA LEU A 10 -11.23 -1.79 -2.29
C LEU A 10 -9.73 -1.78 -2.62
N LEU A 11 -8.90 -1.22 -1.74
CA LEU A 11 -7.46 -1.19 -1.95
C LEU A 11 -6.85 -2.60 -1.89
N GLU A 12 -7.34 -3.46 -1.01
CA GLU A 12 -6.89 -4.83 -0.90
C GLU A 12 -7.22 -5.61 -2.17
N ALA A 13 -8.48 -5.53 -2.64
CA ALA A 13 -8.89 -6.15 -3.90
C ALA A 13 -8.03 -5.64 -5.07
N TYR A 14 -7.74 -4.32 -5.14
CA TYR A 14 -6.88 -3.74 -6.17
C TYR A 14 -5.47 -4.34 -6.18
N MET A 15 -4.87 -4.52 -5.01
CA MET A 15 -3.51 -5.06 -4.86
C MET A 15 -3.48 -6.58 -5.10
N GLN A 16 -4.50 -7.30 -4.64
CA GLN A 16 -4.63 -8.75 -4.77
C GLN A 16 -4.93 -9.18 -6.20
N GLU A 17 -5.84 -8.50 -6.91
CA GLU A 17 -6.21 -8.85 -8.30
C GLU A 17 -4.98 -8.89 -9.21
N GLN A 18 -3.95 -8.12 -8.87
CA GLN A 18 -2.75 -7.99 -9.67
C GLN A 18 -1.52 -8.66 -9.04
N GLY A 19 -1.66 -9.27 -7.86
CA GLY A 19 -0.56 -9.94 -7.15
C GLY A 19 0.62 -9.02 -6.79
N TYR A 20 0.40 -7.71 -6.64
CA TYR A 20 1.50 -6.78 -6.40
C TYR A 20 1.94 -6.78 -4.93
N ALA A 21 3.20 -7.11 -4.69
CA ALA A 21 3.86 -6.85 -3.43
C ALA A 21 4.17 -5.36 -3.22
N GLU A 22 4.34 -4.59 -4.30
CA GLU A 22 4.61 -3.15 -4.27
C GLU A 22 4.15 -2.49 -5.57
N ARG A 23 3.40 -1.37 -5.49
CA ARG A 23 2.94 -0.61 -6.67
C ARG A 23 2.65 0.85 -6.37
N TRP A 24 3.00 1.71 -7.33
CA TRP A 24 2.53 3.10 -7.37
C TRP A 24 1.06 3.16 -7.77
N VAL A 25 0.26 3.86 -6.98
CA VAL A 25 -1.14 4.15 -7.26
C VAL A 25 -1.43 5.64 -7.17
N THR A 26 -2.33 6.11 -8.02
CA THR A 26 -2.91 7.44 -7.91
C THR A 26 -4.36 7.36 -7.45
N VAL A 27 -4.85 8.42 -6.80
CA VAL A 27 -6.28 8.54 -6.46
C VAL A 27 -7.12 8.57 -7.73
N GLN A 28 -6.58 9.12 -8.83
CA GLN A 28 -7.26 9.18 -10.12
C GLN A 28 -7.43 7.78 -10.74
N GLU A 29 -6.43 6.89 -10.67
CA GLU A 29 -6.57 5.50 -11.10
C GLU A 29 -7.62 4.75 -10.26
N LEU A 30 -7.60 4.92 -8.94
CA LEU A 30 -8.59 4.28 -8.06
C LEU A 30 -10.00 4.83 -8.34
N ARG A 31 -10.11 6.12 -8.66
CA ARG A 31 -11.37 6.75 -9.06
C ARG A 31 -11.92 6.15 -10.35
N ASP A 32 -11.07 6.05 -11.36
CA ASP A 32 -11.44 5.56 -12.68
C ASP A 32 -11.88 4.08 -12.61
N ARG A 33 -11.09 3.26 -11.92
CA ARG A 33 -11.34 1.82 -11.80
C ARG A 33 -12.56 1.46 -10.95
N PHE A 34 -12.79 2.18 -9.85
CA PHE A 34 -13.87 1.87 -8.90
C PHE A 34 -15.06 2.84 -8.97
N GLY A 35 -15.07 3.77 -9.93
CA GLY A 35 -16.14 4.75 -10.08
C GLY A 35 -16.30 5.68 -8.87
N LEU A 36 -15.22 6.01 -8.17
CA LEU A 36 -15.31 6.73 -6.89
C LEU A 36 -15.83 8.16 -7.06
N THR A 37 -16.65 8.59 -6.11
CA THR A 37 -17.07 10.00 -6.03
C THR A 37 -15.91 10.90 -5.58
N ARG A 38 -16.01 12.22 -5.83
CA ARG A 38 -15.04 13.21 -5.33
C ARG A 38 -14.85 13.09 -3.81
N TYR A 39 -15.93 12.84 -3.06
CA TYR A 39 -15.87 12.64 -1.61
C TYR A 39 -15.05 11.39 -1.24
N GLN A 40 -15.31 10.25 -1.89
CA GLN A 40 -14.53 9.04 -1.67
C GLN A 40 -13.07 9.20 -2.07
N CYS A 41 -12.76 9.96 -3.13
CA CYS A 41 -11.38 10.29 -3.51
C CYS A 41 -10.64 11.04 -2.39
N ASN A 42 -11.30 11.99 -1.72
CA ASN A 42 -10.73 12.67 -0.55
C ASN A 42 -10.49 11.70 0.61
N THR A 43 -11.43 10.78 0.85
CA THR A 43 -11.32 9.74 1.87
C THR A 43 -10.17 8.78 1.58
N VAL A 44 -10.00 8.33 0.33
CA VAL A 44 -8.86 7.50 -0.12
C VAL A 44 -7.54 8.23 0.08
N SER A 45 -7.45 9.50 -0.33
CA SER A 45 -6.27 10.33 -0.11
C SER A 45 -5.93 10.48 1.37
N GLY A 46 -6.94 10.64 2.23
CA GLY A 46 -6.78 10.65 3.68
C GLY A 46 -6.29 9.30 4.22
N PHE A 47 -6.85 8.20 3.73
CA PHE A 47 -6.48 6.84 4.11
C PHE A 47 -5.03 6.50 3.72
N LEU A 48 -4.64 6.80 2.48
CA LEU A 48 -3.27 6.59 2.00
C LEU A 48 -2.24 7.41 2.80
N ARG A 49 -2.57 8.65 3.16
CA ARG A 49 -1.74 9.45 4.07
C ARG A 49 -1.65 8.83 5.45
N ARG A 50 -2.74 8.27 5.97
CA ARG A 50 -2.74 7.57 7.26
C ARG A 50 -1.83 6.35 7.24
N LEU A 51 -1.82 5.59 6.14
CA LEU A 51 -0.95 4.42 5.94
C LEU A 51 0.54 4.78 5.87
N LYS A 52 0.89 6.01 5.49
CA LYS A 52 2.28 6.51 5.57
C LYS A 52 2.72 6.71 7.02
N SER A 53 1.83 7.20 7.90
CA SER A 53 2.14 7.39 9.32
C SER A 53 2.17 6.08 10.12
N GLY A 54 1.67 4.98 9.57
CA GLY A 54 1.73 3.68 10.24
C GLY A 54 0.62 2.72 9.80
N PRO A 55 0.66 1.47 10.29
CA PRO A 55 -0.31 0.45 9.92
C PRO A 55 -1.72 0.82 10.37
N PHE A 56 -2.71 0.42 9.58
CA PHE A 56 -4.13 0.63 9.89
C PHE A 56 -4.79 -0.71 10.26
N GLY A 57 -4.93 -0.98 11.56
CA GLY A 57 -5.54 -2.22 12.05
C GLY A 57 -4.84 -3.47 11.50
N GLN A 58 -5.62 -4.37 10.90
CA GLN A 58 -5.13 -5.60 10.26
C GLN A 58 -4.81 -5.44 8.76
N PHE A 59 -4.84 -4.22 8.23
CA PHE A 59 -4.62 -3.98 6.81
C PHE A 59 -3.19 -4.39 6.39
N PRO A 60 -3.03 -5.27 5.38
CA PRO A 60 -1.74 -5.90 5.08
C PRO A 60 -0.78 -5.01 4.26
N PHE A 61 -1.22 -3.84 3.81
CA PHE A 61 -0.41 -2.91 3.02
C PHE A 61 -0.11 -1.62 3.78
N ILE A 62 1.04 -1.01 3.47
CA ILE A 62 1.46 0.31 3.97
C ILE A 62 1.79 1.21 2.80
N VAL A 63 1.81 2.53 3.03
CA VAL A 63 2.30 3.48 2.03
C VAL A 63 3.76 3.77 2.33
N ALA A 64 4.66 3.24 1.51
CA ALA A 64 6.09 3.40 1.66
C ALA A 64 6.55 4.81 1.26
N LYS A 65 5.95 5.38 0.21
CA LYS A 65 6.35 6.69 -0.32
C LYS A 65 5.15 7.45 -0.88
N ILE A 66 5.18 8.77 -0.78
CA ILE A 66 4.21 9.66 -1.42
C ILE A 66 5.02 10.67 -2.24
N ILE A 67 4.78 10.70 -3.54
CA ILE A 67 5.36 11.67 -4.46
C ILE A 67 4.23 12.61 -4.89
N ARG A 68 4.53 13.91 -4.88
CA ARG A 68 3.66 14.91 -5.47
C ARG A 68 4.36 15.37 -6.74
N GLU A 69 3.91 14.89 -7.88
CA GLU A 69 4.31 15.50 -9.14
C GLU A 69 3.55 16.82 -9.26
N GLY A 70 4.29 17.92 -9.10
CA GLY A 70 3.87 19.19 -9.68
C GLY A 70 4.04 19.03 -11.18
N GLY A 71 3.02 19.33 -11.96
CA GLY A 71 3.21 19.44 -13.40
C GLY A 71 4.25 20.52 -13.70
N GLU A 72 4.82 20.43 -14.90
CA GLU A 72 5.78 21.43 -15.41
C GLU A 72 5.19 22.86 -15.35
N ASN A 73 3.85 22.96 -15.39
CA ASN A 73 3.11 24.18 -15.12
C ASN A 73 2.64 24.31 -13.66
N PRO A 74 2.77 25.49 -13.03
CA PRO A 74 2.27 25.74 -11.68
C PRO A 74 0.73 25.66 -11.57
N SER A 75 0.02 25.71 -12.70
CA SER A 75 -1.44 25.53 -12.79
C SER A 75 -1.87 24.07 -12.91
N ASP A 76 -0.93 23.14 -13.13
CA ASP A 76 -1.27 21.73 -13.26
C ASP A 76 -1.69 21.16 -11.89
N PRO A 77 -2.83 20.45 -11.81
CA PRO A 77 -3.27 19.87 -10.56
C PRO A 77 -2.22 18.86 -10.07
N LYS A 78 -1.63 19.14 -8.90
CA LYS A 78 -0.58 18.30 -8.29
C LYS A 78 -1.05 16.84 -8.20
N LYS A 79 -0.48 15.97 -9.03
CA LYS A 79 -0.81 14.54 -9.04
C LYS A 79 -0.04 13.88 -7.91
N CYS A 80 -0.78 13.41 -6.89
CA CYS A 80 -0.20 12.64 -5.80
C CYS A 80 -0.14 11.16 -6.20
N ARG A 81 1.07 10.59 -6.22
CA ARG A 81 1.35 9.16 -6.38
C ARG A 81 1.72 8.57 -5.03
N TYR A 82 1.14 7.42 -4.70
CA TYR A 82 1.33 6.71 -3.44
C TYR A 82 1.90 5.34 -3.73
N LEU A 83 3.06 5.02 -3.18
CA LEU A 83 3.67 3.71 -3.28
C LEU A 83 3.08 2.81 -2.19
N LEU A 84 2.13 1.98 -2.58
CA LEU A 84 1.63 0.92 -1.71
C LEU A 84 2.62 -0.24 -1.74
N LYS A 85 2.90 -0.78 -0.56
CA LYS A 85 3.78 -1.92 -0.36
C LYS A 85 3.13 -2.86 0.63
N GLN A 86 3.19 -4.15 0.35
CA GLN A 86 2.81 -5.16 1.31
C GLN A 86 3.72 -5.06 2.53
N ARG A 87 3.12 -5.05 3.71
CA ARG A 87 3.86 -5.07 4.96
C ARG A 87 4.62 -6.40 5.00
N ALA A 88 5.94 -6.34 5.14
CA ALA A 88 6.68 -7.51 5.56
C ALA A 88 6.19 -7.85 6.96
N SER A 89 5.26 -8.81 7.06
CA SER A 89 4.89 -9.35 8.34
C SER A 89 6.15 -9.98 8.94
N PRO A 90 6.52 -9.71 10.20
CA PRO A 90 7.74 -10.26 10.81
C PRO A 90 7.75 -11.80 10.93
N VAL A 91 6.78 -12.51 10.34
CA VAL A 91 6.76 -13.97 10.25
C VAL A 91 7.61 -14.56 9.11
N ALA A 92 8.18 -13.74 8.21
CA ALA A 92 9.13 -14.22 7.19
C ALA A 92 10.60 -14.27 7.69
N GLY A 93 10.81 -14.50 8.99
CA GLY A 93 12.14 -14.65 9.60
C GLY A 93 12.30 -15.84 10.55
N ARG A 94 11.29 -16.72 10.69
CA ARG A 94 11.43 -17.96 11.46
C ARG A 94 11.23 -19.18 10.56
N ARG A 95 12.35 -19.87 10.33
CA ARG A 95 12.54 -21.28 9.92
C ARG A 95 12.86 -21.55 8.44
N HIS A 96 14.15 -21.48 8.11
CA HIS A 96 15.01 -22.62 7.76
C HIS A 96 16.42 -22.05 7.55
N THR A 97 17.36 -22.26 8.47
CA THR A 97 18.26 -23.41 8.43
C THR A 97 18.58 -23.93 9.84
N ARG A 98 17.89 -25.01 10.26
CA ARG A 98 18.55 -26.04 11.05
C ARG A 98 19.13 -27.01 10.03
N HIS A 99 20.42 -26.87 9.75
CA HIS A 99 21.26 -27.93 9.19
C HIS A 99 22.52 -27.87 10.04
N MET A 100 22.48 -28.39 11.27
CA MET A 100 22.99 -29.71 11.61
C MET A 100 24.38 -29.89 10.99
N GLU A 101 25.39 -29.58 11.79
CA GLU A 101 26.77 -30.01 11.56
C GLU A 101 26.80 -31.53 11.43
N PRO A 102 27.50 -32.09 10.44
CA PRO A 102 28.17 -33.36 10.59
C PRO A 102 29.62 -33.09 11.00
N LEU A 103 29.91 -33.39 12.26
CA LEU A 103 31.24 -33.81 12.70
C LEU A 103 31.76 -34.91 11.76
N HIS A 104 32.89 -34.65 11.13
CA HIS A 104 33.89 -35.64 10.71
C HIS A 104 35.24 -34.99 11.11
N GLY A 105 36.03 -35.55 12.03
CA GLY A 105 36.75 -36.83 11.89
C GLY A 105 37.86 -36.60 10.85
N THR A 106 39.15 -36.55 11.16
CA THR A 106 39.99 -37.31 12.11
C THR A 106 41.28 -36.54 12.39
#